data_AF-A0A970YLR7-F1
#
_entry.id   AF-A0A970YLR7-F1
#
_cell.length_a   1.000
_cell.length_b   1.000
_cell.length_c   1.000
_cell.angle_alpha   90.00
_cell.angle_beta   90.00
_cell.angle_gamma   90.00
#
_symmetry.space_group_name_H-M   'P 1'
#
loop_
_entity.id
_entity.type
_entity.pdbx_description
1 polymer ?
#
loop_
_entity_poly.entity_id
_entity_poly.type
_entity_poly.pdbx_seq_one_letter_code
_entity_poly.pdbx_strand_id
1 'polypeptide(L)'
;MNMTKVKRYVELHAKRKKIEAELATVKEKLTELEPFVLEQFEKAGIQNMKVGDWKPYINREIWASVDKTHPQAMEILKANGLADLVNETVNSQSLSAFVREQVKLFEDADSKALEEILKEALPEELLNVLKVSEKTSLRVVKA
;
A
#
# COMPACT_ATOMS: atom_id res chain seq x y z
N MET A 1 1.43 -16.40 -47.73
CA MET A 1 1.88 -16.05 -46.35
C MET A 1 2.86 -14.90 -46.42
N ASN A 2 2.62 -13.80 -45.70
CA ASN A 2 3.51 -12.63 -45.73
C ASN A 2 4.71 -12.85 -44.78
N MET A 3 5.79 -13.42 -45.33
CA MET A 3 6.98 -13.79 -44.57
C MET A 3 7.68 -12.61 -43.88
N THR A 4 7.58 -11.41 -44.44
CA THR A 4 8.14 -10.18 -43.86
C THR A 4 7.44 -9.81 -42.56
N LYS A 5 6.10 -9.90 -42.51
CA LYS A 5 5.32 -9.65 -41.28
C LYS A 5 5.59 -10.70 -40.21
N VAL A 6 5.75 -11.97 -40.62
CA VAL A 6 6.07 -13.07 -39.69
C VAL A 6 7.45 -12.87 -39.05
N LYS A 7 8.48 -12.53 -39.85
CA LYS A 7 9.82 -12.20 -39.30
C LYS A 7 9.77 -11.03 -38.33
N ARG A 8 9.09 -9.95 -38.69
CA ARG A 8 8.95 -8.77 -37.83
C ARG A 8 8.25 -9.08 -36.51
N TYR A 9 7.21 -9.93 -36.55
CA TYR A 9 6.52 -10.38 -35.34
C TYR A 9 7.46 -11.16 -34.42
N VAL A 10 8.26 -12.08 -34.96
CA VAL A 10 9.23 -12.87 -34.18
C VAL A 10 10.31 -11.97 -33.57
N GLU A 11 10.84 -10.99 -34.31
CA GLU A 11 11.81 -10.01 -33.78
C GLU A 11 11.25 -9.22 -32.59
N LEU A 12 10.03 -8.69 -32.72
CA LEU A 12 9.37 -7.94 -31.66
C LEU A 12 9.06 -8.83 -30.46
N HIS A 13 8.65 -10.08 -30.70
CA HIS A 13 8.43 -11.06 -29.64
C HIS A 13 9.73 -11.35 -28.86
N ALA A 14 10.85 -11.56 -29.55
CA ALA A 14 12.15 -11.77 -28.94
C ALA A 14 12.60 -10.53 -28.14
N LYS A 15 12.45 -9.32 -28.71
CA LYS A 15 12.78 -8.06 -28.01
C LYS A 15 11.93 -7.88 -26.75
N ARG A 16 10.62 -8.16 -26.83
CA ARG A 16 9.73 -8.13 -25.66
C ARG A 16 10.22 -9.08 -24.58
N LYS A 17 10.51 -10.34 -24.94
CA LYS A 17 11.00 -11.34 -23.97
C LYS A 17 12.31 -10.94 -23.30
N LYS A 18 13.23 -10.32 -24.05
CA LYS A 18 14.46 -9.78 -23.51
C LYS A 18 14.20 -8.66 -22.49
N ILE A 19 13.36 -7.68 -22.84
CA ILE A 19 13.00 -6.56 -21.95
C ILE A 19 12.24 -7.05 -20.71
N GLU A 20 11.35 -8.04 -20.85
CA GLU A 20 10.65 -8.66 -19.71
C GLU A 20 11.64 -9.30 -18.74
N ALA A 21 12.66 -9.99 -19.24
CA ALA A 21 13.72 -10.59 -18.41
C ALA A 21 14.57 -9.51 -17.72
N GLU A 22 15.02 -8.49 -18.46
CA GLU A 22 15.76 -7.36 -17.89
C GLU A 22 14.95 -6.63 -16.81
N LEU A 23 13.65 -6.40 -17.05
CA LEU A 23 12.74 -5.79 -16.09
C LEU A 23 12.59 -6.65 -14.84
N ALA A 24 12.48 -7.98 -14.99
CA ALA A 24 12.40 -8.90 -13.85
C ALA A 24 13.68 -8.81 -12.98
N THR A 25 14.86 -8.84 -13.60
CA THR A 25 16.14 -8.69 -12.89
C THR A 25 16.24 -7.34 -12.17
N VAL A 26 15.79 -6.25 -12.78
CA VAL A 26 15.79 -4.93 -12.13
C VAL A 26 14.82 -4.90 -10.95
N LYS A 27 13.63 -5.48 -11.07
CA LYS A 27 12.65 -5.57 -9.97
C LYS A 27 13.19 -6.36 -8.78
N GLU A 28 13.88 -7.47 -9.03
CA GLU A 28 14.51 -8.28 -8.00
C GLU A 28 15.55 -7.47 -7.23
N LYS A 29 16.49 -6.82 -7.93
CA LYS A 29 17.48 -5.94 -7.31
C LYS A 29 16.89 -4.79 -6.52
N LEU A 30 15.79 -4.19 -7.01
CA LEU A 30 15.09 -3.14 -6.27
C LEU A 30 14.46 -3.68 -4.98
N THR A 31 13.87 -4.88 -5.03
CA THR A 31 13.28 -5.55 -3.86
C THR A 31 14.36 -5.89 -2.83
N GLU A 32 15.54 -6.32 -3.27
CA GLU A 32 16.69 -6.59 -2.40
C GLU A 32 17.24 -5.33 -1.74
N LEU A 33 17.26 -4.19 -2.45
CA LEU A 33 17.79 -2.92 -1.93
C LEU A 33 16.80 -2.15 -1.07
N GLU A 34 15.49 -2.35 -1.24
CA GLU A 34 14.44 -1.60 -0.54
C GLU A 34 14.59 -1.61 0.99
N PRO A 35 14.80 -2.76 1.68
CA PRO A 35 14.98 -2.78 3.13
C PRO A 35 16.15 -1.94 3.61
N PHE A 36 17.27 -1.99 2.89
CA PHE A 36 18.46 -1.21 3.22
C PHE A 36 18.17 0.29 3.12
N VAL A 37 17.52 0.74 2.03
CA VAL A 37 17.21 2.17 1.85
C VAL A 37 16.21 2.66 2.88
N LEU A 38 15.19 1.87 3.22
CA LEU A 38 14.25 2.20 4.29
C LEU A 38 14.97 2.39 5.64
N GLU A 39 15.87 1.47 6.00
CA GLU A 39 16.69 1.57 7.22
C GLU A 39 17.55 2.84 7.22
N GLN A 40 18.14 3.22 6.07
CA GLN A 40 18.92 4.46 5.98
C GLN A 40 18.04 5.71 6.21
N PHE A 41 16.82 5.72 5.67
CA PHE A 41 15.91 6.85 5.83
C PHE A 41 15.43 6.97 7.28
N GLU A 42 15.12 5.84 7.92
CA GLU A 42 14.78 5.77 9.34
C GLU A 42 15.93 6.29 10.21
N LYS A 43 17.16 5.80 10.01
CA LYS A 43 18.36 6.26 10.75
C LYS A 43 18.65 7.75 10.56
N ALA A 44 18.40 8.26 9.37
CA ALA A 44 18.59 9.68 9.06
C ALA A 44 17.41 10.56 9.52
N GLY A 45 16.30 9.96 9.98
CA GLY A 45 15.09 10.69 10.35
C GLY A 45 14.43 11.42 9.18
N ILE A 46 14.63 10.96 7.94
CA ILE A 46 14.08 11.59 6.74
C ILE A 46 13.01 10.71 6.10
N GLN A 47 11.95 11.34 5.58
CA GLN A 47 10.88 10.64 4.88
C GLN A 47 11.08 10.59 3.36
N ASN A 48 11.98 11.43 2.82
CA ASN A 48 12.28 11.51 1.40
C ASN A 48 13.60 12.25 1.15
N MET A 49 14.17 12.07 -0.05
CA MET A 49 15.29 12.88 -0.52
C MET A 49 15.26 13.02 -2.04
N LYS A 50 15.93 14.03 -2.59
CA LYS A 50 16.13 14.20 -4.04
C LYS A 50 17.43 13.52 -4.47
N VAL A 51 17.36 12.69 -5.52
CA VAL A 51 18.49 12.01 -6.15
C VAL A 51 18.41 12.22 -7.66
N GLY A 52 19.15 13.20 -8.17
CA GLY A 52 19.03 13.64 -9.58
C GLY A 52 17.62 14.12 -9.90
N ASP A 53 17.01 13.53 -10.94
CA ASP A 53 15.63 13.81 -11.37
C ASP A 53 14.57 12.98 -10.63
N TRP A 54 14.96 12.23 -9.60
CA TRP A 54 14.08 11.31 -8.88
C TRP A 54 14.00 11.65 -7.40
N LYS A 55 12.88 11.32 -6.78
CA LYS A 55 12.61 11.50 -5.36
C LYS A 55 12.13 10.18 -4.75
N PRO A 56 13.02 9.39 -4.15
CA PRO A 56 12.62 8.32 -3.23
C PRO A 56 11.91 8.88 -2.00
N TYR A 57 10.84 8.23 -1.56
CA TYR A 57 10.09 8.55 -0.35
C TYR A 57 9.54 7.30 0.33
N ILE A 58 9.43 7.35 1.65
CA ILE A 58 8.74 6.34 2.45
C ILE A 58 7.25 6.49 2.20
N ASN A 59 6.61 5.41 1.77
CA ASN A 59 5.18 5.31 1.60
C ASN A 59 4.61 4.36 2.66
N ARG A 60 3.88 4.93 3.61
CA ARG A 60 3.07 4.21 4.61
C ARG A 60 1.71 3.89 4.00
N GLU A 61 1.31 2.63 4.02
CA GLU A 61 0.00 2.20 3.53
C GLU A 61 -0.74 1.42 4.62
N ILE A 62 -1.91 1.93 4.99
CA ILE A 62 -2.75 1.36 6.03
C ILE A 62 -3.70 0.35 5.40
N TRP A 63 -3.83 -0.82 6.01
CA TRP A 63 -4.75 -1.88 5.60
C TRP A 63 -5.70 -2.17 6.75
N ALA A 64 -6.98 -2.26 6.45
CA ALA A 64 -8.00 -2.61 7.41
C ALA A 64 -8.81 -3.81 6.93
N SER A 65 -9.10 -4.71 7.85
CA SER A 65 -9.97 -5.85 7.65
C SER A 65 -10.82 -6.08 8.89
N VAL A 66 -11.96 -6.75 8.73
CA VAL A 66 -12.81 -7.09 9.87
C VAL A 66 -12.22 -8.26 10.63
N ASP A 67 -12.21 -8.16 11.95
CA ASP A 67 -11.94 -9.31 12.79
C ASP A 67 -13.13 -10.28 12.79
N LYS A 68 -13.04 -11.28 11.91
CA LYS A 68 -14.06 -12.34 11.79
C LYS A 68 -14.17 -13.23 13.03
N THR A 69 -13.23 -13.17 13.98
CA THR A 69 -13.36 -13.91 15.25
C THR A 69 -14.28 -13.21 16.24
N HIS A 70 -14.56 -11.92 16.05
CA HIS A 70 -15.44 -11.17 16.94
C HIS A 70 -16.92 -11.40 16.56
N PRO A 71 -17.74 -12.01 17.43
CA PRO A 71 -19.10 -12.47 17.08
C PRO A 71 -20.03 -11.32 16.70
N GLN A 72 -19.79 -10.12 17.23
CA GLN A 72 -20.60 -8.92 16.99
C GLN A 72 -20.00 -7.97 15.95
N ALA A 73 -18.95 -8.37 15.22
CA ALA A 73 -18.25 -7.48 14.28
C ALA A 73 -19.19 -6.83 13.27
N MET A 74 -20.11 -7.61 12.69
CA MET A 74 -21.05 -7.11 11.68
C MET A 74 -22.10 -6.17 12.27
N GLU A 75 -22.54 -6.41 13.51
CA GLU A 75 -23.50 -5.55 14.20
C GLU A 75 -22.88 -4.19 14.53
N ILE A 76 -21.64 -4.21 15.04
CA ILE A 76 -20.87 -3.01 15.37
C ILE A 76 -20.59 -2.18 14.10
N LEU A 77 -20.21 -2.82 13.00
CA LEU A 77 -20.00 -2.13 11.72
C LEU A 77 -21.28 -1.48 11.20
N LYS A 78 -22.42 -2.18 11.30
CA LYS A 78 -23.74 -1.63 10.91
C LYS A 78 -24.14 -0.45 11.79
N ALA A 79 -23.94 -0.55 13.11
CA ALA A 79 -24.25 0.52 14.07
C ALA A 79 -23.43 1.79 13.79
N ASN A 80 -22.21 1.64 13.25
CA ASN A 80 -21.33 2.74 12.87
C ASN A 80 -21.53 3.22 11.41
N GLY A 81 -22.64 2.82 10.75
CA GLY A 81 -22.94 3.28 9.40
C GLY A 81 -22.09 2.65 8.29
N LEU A 82 -21.33 1.60 8.59
CA LEU A 82 -20.47 0.89 7.62
C LEU A 82 -21.18 -0.31 6.98
N ALA A 83 -22.52 -0.38 7.09
CA ALA A 83 -23.35 -1.45 6.55
C ALA A 83 -23.10 -1.69 5.05
N ASP A 84 -22.96 -0.60 4.28
CA ASP A 84 -22.75 -0.67 2.83
C ASP A 84 -21.36 -1.23 2.45
N LEU A 85 -20.38 -1.13 3.36
CA LEU A 85 -19.04 -1.68 3.15
C LEU A 85 -18.96 -3.20 3.43
N VAL A 86 -20.05 -3.78 3.95
CA VAL A 86 -20.10 -5.17 4.45
C VAL A 86 -21.29 -5.98 3.93
N ASN A 87 -22.10 -5.43 3.02
CA ASN A 87 -23.46 -5.90 2.71
C ASN A 87 -23.56 -7.34 2.14
N GLU A 88 -22.51 -7.92 1.57
CA GLU A 88 -22.56 -9.32 1.06
C GLU A 88 -21.26 -10.11 1.34
N THR A 89 -20.13 -9.42 1.31
CA THR A 89 -18.83 -9.88 1.80
C THR A 89 -18.11 -8.65 2.35
N VAL A 90 -17.32 -8.81 3.42
CA VAL A 90 -16.50 -7.70 3.93
C VAL A 90 -15.56 -7.24 2.82
N ASN A 91 -15.81 -6.04 2.28
CA ASN A 91 -14.93 -5.45 1.29
C ASN A 91 -13.76 -4.77 2.01
N SER A 92 -12.68 -5.52 2.25
CA SER A 92 -11.47 -5.03 2.92
C SER A 92 -10.86 -3.82 2.21
N GLN A 93 -11.09 -3.63 0.90
CA GLN A 93 -10.59 -2.45 0.18
C GLN A 93 -11.36 -1.20 0.58
N SER A 94 -12.70 -1.26 0.60
CA SER A 94 -13.52 -0.13 1.03
C SER A 94 -13.31 0.19 2.50
N LEU A 95 -13.13 -0.84 3.33
CA LEU A 95 -12.80 -0.66 4.74
C LEU A 95 -11.43 -0.01 4.94
N SER A 96 -10.41 -0.46 4.17
CA SER A 96 -9.09 0.17 4.18
C SER A 96 -9.16 1.63 3.73
N ALA A 97 -9.97 1.94 2.72
CA ALA A 97 -10.18 3.31 2.25
C ALA A 97 -10.80 4.18 3.35
N PHE A 98 -11.88 3.70 3.99
CA PHE A 98 -12.51 4.39 5.12
C PHE A 98 -11.51 4.66 6.25
N VAL A 99 -10.76 3.64 6.69
CA VAL A 99 -9.79 3.81 7.78
C VAL A 99 -8.68 4.80 7.40
N ARG A 100 -8.19 4.79 6.15
CA ARG A 100 -7.21 5.77 5.68
C ARG A 100 -7.77 7.20 5.70
N GLU A 101 -9.03 7.38 5.30
CA GLU A 101 -9.68 8.69 5.35
C GLU A 101 -9.78 9.20 6.79
N GLN A 102 -10.17 8.33 7.74
CA GLN A 102 -10.21 8.70 9.15
C GLN A 102 -8.82 9.04 9.68
N VAL A 103 -7.82 8.18 9.47
CA VAL A 103 -6.45 8.42 9.92
C VAL A 103 -5.89 9.74 9.37
N LYS A 104 -6.13 10.04 8.10
CA LYS A 104 -5.66 11.28 7.46
C LYS A 104 -6.19 12.56 8.11
N LEU A 105 -7.35 12.51 8.79
CA LEU A 105 -7.89 13.66 9.51
C LEU A 105 -7.11 13.98 10.80
N PHE A 106 -6.38 13.00 11.33
CA PHE A 106 -5.64 13.06 12.59
C PHE A 106 -4.12 12.84 12.40
N GLU A 107 -3.70 12.65 11.14
CA GLU A 107 -2.30 12.56 10.75
C GLU A 107 -1.69 13.97 10.76
N ASP A 108 -1.23 14.40 11.93
CA ASP A 108 -0.44 15.62 12.09
C ASP A 108 0.97 15.43 11.48
N ALA A 109 1.69 16.53 11.24
CA ALA A 109 3.08 16.50 10.77
C ALA A 109 4.04 15.79 11.76
N ASP A 110 3.60 15.62 13.01
CA ASP A 110 4.33 14.90 14.04
C ASP A 110 4.10 13.39 13.92
N SER A 111 5.19 12.62 14.01
CA SER A 111 5.19 11.16 13.87
C SER A 111 4.52 10.46 15.06
N LYS A 112 3.19 10.58 15.17
CA LYS A 112 2.39 9.75 16.09
C LYS A 112 2.40 8.30 15.63
N ALA A 113 2.38 7.38 16.59
CA ALA A 113 2.22 5.95 16.31
C ALA A 113 0.83 5.68 15.71
N LEU A 114 0.72 4.69 14.83
CA LEU A 114 -0.56 4.36 14.19
C LEU A 114 -1.64 4.02 15.22
N GLU A 115 -1.27 3.33 16.30
CA GLU A 115 -2.19 2.96 17.39
C GLU A 115 -2.78 4.17 18.11
N GLU A 116 -2.01 5.25 18.23
CA GLU A 116 -2.48 6.50 18.84
C GLU A 116 -3.45 7.21 17.90
N ILE A 117 -3.10 7.30 16.62
CA ILE A 117 -3.95 7.94 15.61
C ILE A 117 -5.28 7.17 15.48
N LEU A 118 -5.25 5.83 15.49
CA LEU A 118 -6.46 5.01 15.42
C LEU A 118 -7.40 5.25 16.60
N LYS A 119 -6.88 5.42 17.82
CA LYS A 119 -7.68 5.75 19.01
C LYS A 119 -8.37 7.11 18.93
N GLU A 120 -7.74 8.06 18.27
CA GLU A 120 -8.34 9.39 18.03
C GLU A 120 -9.33 9.35 16.84
N ALA A 121 -9.01 8.58 15.80
CA ALA A 121 -9.72 8.57 14.53
C ALA A 121 -10.95 7.65 14.47
N LEU A 122 -11.03 6.62 15.32
CA LEU A 122 -12.10 5.63 15.30
C LEU A 122 -12.73 5.44 16.68
N PRO A 123 -14.06 5.24 16.76
CA PRO A 123 -14.74 4.76 17.95
C PRO A 123 -14.14 3.47 18.51
N GLU A 124 -14.17 3.31 19.84
CA GLU A 124 -13.60 2.16 20.53
C GLU A 124 -14.23 0.83 20.07
N GLU A 125 -15.52 0.84 19.75
CA GLU A 125 -16.22 -0.34 19.24
C GLU A 125 -15.65 -0.78 17.89
N LEU A 126 -15.29 0.16 17.01
CA LEU A 126 -14.65 -0.16 15.73
C LEU A 126 -13.24 -0.72 15.92
N LEU A 127 -12.47 -0.19 16.86
CA LEU A 127 -11.12 -0.70 17.14
C LEU A 127 -11.13 -2.17 17.58
N ASN A 128 -12.15 -2.58 18.32
CA ASN A 128 -12.30 -3.96 18.81
C ASN A 128 -12.71 -4.97 17.73
N VAL A 129 -13.24 -4.50 16.60
CA VAL A 129 -13.72 -5.37 15.50
C VAL A 129 -12.92 -5.23 14.21
N LEU A 130 -11.92 -4.34 14.19
CA LEU A 130 -11.05 -4.10 13.04
C LEU A 130 -9.63 -4.58 13.32
N LYS A 131 -9.08 -5.30 12.35
CA LYS A 131 -7.64 -5.58 12.24
C LYS A 131 -7.05 -4.57 11.29
N VAL A 132 -6.32 -3.60 11.86
CA VAL A 132 -5.59 -2.59 11.11
C VAL A 132 -4.10 -2.94 11.13
N SER A 133 -3.45 -2.90 9.98
CA SER A 133 -2.02 -3.08 9.84
C SER A 133 -1.41 -1.99 8.97
N GLU A 134 -0.11 -1.75 9.18
CA GLU A 134 0.66 -0.83 8.37
C GLU A 134 1.66 -1.59 7.51
N LYS A 135 1.79 -1.14 6.27
CA LYS A 135 2.87 -1.57 5.38
C LYS A 135 3.67 -0.36 4.94
N THR A 136 4.96 -0.38 5.28
CA THR A 136 5.93 0.58 4.77
C THR A 136 6.55 0.06 3.48
N SER A 137 6.70 0.94 2.49
CA SER A 137 7.37 0.64 1.23
C SER A 137 8.16 1.85 0.75
N LEU A 138 9.21 1.62 -0.03
CA LEU A 138 9.93 2.69 -0.70
C LEU A 138 9.31 2.92 -2.08
N ARG A 139 8.92 4.16 -2.36
CA ARG A 139 8.44 4.56 -3.70
C ARG A 139 9.35 5.63 -4.27
N VAL A 140 9.40 5.70 -5.60
CA VAL A 140 10.22 6.67 -6.33
C VAL A 140 9.34 7.38 -7.35
N VAL A 141 9.33 8.70 -7.30
CA VAL A 141 8.63 9.56 -8.28
C VAL A 141 9.63 10.48 -8.96
N LYS A 142 9.29 10.97 -10.15
CA LYS A 142 10.07 12.02 -10.79
C LYS A 142 9.94 13.30 -9.94
N ALA A 143 11.08 13.91 -9.61
CA ALA A 143 11.18 15.08 -8.74
C ALA A 143 10.75 16.38 -9.43
#